data_AF-A0A377HXT4-F1
#
_entry.id   AF-A0A377HXT4-F1
#
_cell.length_a   1.000
_cell.length_b   1.000
_cell.length_c   1.000
_cell.angle_alpha   90.00
_cell.angle_beta   90.00
_cell.angle_gamma   90.00
#
_symmetry.space_group_name_H-M   'P 1'
#
loop_
_entity.id
_entity.type
_entity.pdbx_description
1 polymer ?
#
loop_
_entity_poly.entity_id
_entity_poly.type
_entity_poly.pdbx_seq_one_letter_code
_entity_poly.pdbx_strand_id
1 'polypeptide(L)'
;MSEQGIRAQFAKAYAQKGIAKLALVEALGKERADKMNPHTLRARASELLNDYLTVVLIEQEKKAMRERGQPLPKYRRRTYRADLMAEKSQ
;
A
#
# COMPACT_ATOMS: atom_id res chain seq x y z
N MET A 1 -13.58 10.53 -5.02
CA MET A 1 -12.72 10.14 -3.90
C MET A 1 -11.54 11.09 -3.86
N SER A 2 -11.32 11.75 -2.72
CA SER A 2 -10.12 12.56 -2.49
C SER A 2 -8.88 11.66 -2.36
N GLU A 3 -7.69 12.21 -2.62
CA GLU A 3 -6.39 11.55 -2.44
C GLU A 3 -6.28 10.91 -1.03
N GLN A 4 -6.75 11.63 -0.01
CA GLN A 4 -6.76 11.21 1.38
C GLN A 4 -7.66 9.98 1.61
N GLY A 5 -8.82 9.92 0.96
CA GLY A 5 -9.73 8.77 1.04
C GLY A 5 -9.12 7.50 0.44
N ILE A 6 -8.36 7.64 -0.66
CA ILE A 6 -7.64 6.53 -1.27
C ILE A 6 -6.54 6.02 -0.32
N ARG A 7 -5.80 6.92 0.34
CA ARG A 7 -4.76 6.54 1.32
C ARG A 7 -5.34 5.79 2.51
N ALA A 8 -6.44 6.28 3.09
CA ALA A 8 -7.10 5.64 4.22
C ALA A 8 -7.61 4.23 3.85
N GLN A 9 -8.30 4.12 2.71
CA GLN A 9 -8.82 2.82 2.25
C GLN A 9 -7.68 1.87 1.87
N PHE A 10 -6.62 2.37 1.25
CA PHE A 10 -5.42 1.59 0.94
C PHE A 10 -4.74 1.07 2.22
N ALA A 11 -4.57 1.92 3.23
CA ALA A 11 -3.93 1.56 4.49
C ALA A 11 -4.69 0.43 5.20
N LYS A 12 -6.02 0.58 5.31
CA LYS A 12 -6.92 -0.44 5.86
C LYS A 12 -6.82 -1.75 5.09
N ALA A 13 -6.96 -1.71 3.77
CA ALA A 13 -6.92 -2.91 2.93
C ALA A 13 -5.53 -3.59 2.97
N TYR A 14 -4.45 -2.81 3.04
CA TYR A 14 -3.10 -3.34 3.16
C TYR A 14 -2.83 -3.97 4.53
N ALA A 15 -3.30 -3.37 5.62
CA ALA A 15 -3.20 -3.95 6.96
C ALA A 15 -3.90 -5.31 7.03
N GLN A 16 -5.05 -5.45 6.36
CA GLN A 16 -5.84 -6.70 6.35
C GLN A 16 -5.30 -7.78 5.40
N LYS A 17 -4.79 -7.40 4.23
CA LYS A 17 -4.40 -8.37 3.18
C LYS A 17 -2.89 -8.59 3.04
N GLY A 18 -2.07 -7.63 3.48
CA GLY A 18 -0.62 -7.68 3.35
C GLY A 18 -0.06 -7.55 1.93
N ILE A 19 -0.89 -7.22 0.93
CA ILE A 19 -0.48 -7.14 -0.49
C ILE A 19 -0.90 -5.79 -1.09
N ALA A 20 0.08 -4.97 -1.47
CA ALA A 20 -0.14 -3.59 -1.95
C ALA A 20 -1.00 -3.52 -3.22
N LYS A 21 -0.80 -4.44 -4.18
CA LYS A 21 -1.62 -4.47 -5.40
C LYS A 21 -3.10 -4.67 -5.07
N LEU A 22 -3.43 -5.62 -4.19
CA LEU A 22 -4.80 -5.89 -3.80
C LEU A 22 -5.41 -4.74 -3.00
N ALA A 23 -4.61 -4.12 -2.11
CA ALA A 23 -5.01 -2.94 -1.37
C ALA A 23 -5.37 -1.76 -2.28
N LEU A 24 -4.59 -1.54 -3.35
CA LEU A 24 -4.89 -0.48 -4.32
C LEU A 24 -6.14 -0.77 -5.15
N VAL A 25 -6.35 -2.02 -5.57
CA VAL A 25 -7.58 -2.43 -6.28
C VAL A 25 -8.81 -2.16 -5.42
N GLU A 26 -8.73 -2.46 -4.12
CA GLU A 26 -9.84 -2.19 -3.19
C GLU A 26 -10.04 -0.69 -2.94
N ALA A 27 -8.95 0.08 -2.83
CA ALA A 27 -9.01 1.53 -2.61
C ALA A 27 -9.53 2.32 -3.82
N LEU A 28 -9.27 1.84 -5.05
CA LEU A 28 -9.75 2.47 -6.28
C LEU A 28 -11.13 1.95 -6.72
N GLY A 29 -11.47 0.73 -6.32
CA GLY A 29 -12.58 -0.03 -6.88
C GLY A 29 -12.17 -0.75 -8.18
N LYS A 30 -12.81 -1.90 -8.43
CA LYS A 30 -12.47 -2.81 -9.54
C LYS A 30 -12.53 -2.14 -10.91
N GLU A 31 -13.57 -1.34 -11.16
CA GLU A 31 -13.74 -0.63 -12.44
C GLU A 31 -12.61 0.34 -12.77
N ARG A 32 -12.06 1.04 -11.77
CA ARG A 32 -10.96 1.98 -11.98
C ARG A 32 -9.63 1.26 -12.08
N ALA A 33 -9.43 0.21 -11.30
CA ALA A 33 -8.23 -0.59 -11.34
C ALA A 33 -8.08 -1.37 -12.66
N ASP A 34 -9.18 -1.89 -13.21
CA ASP A 34 -9.17 -2.65 -14.47
C ASP A 34 -8.87 -1.76 -15.69
N LYS A 35 -9.13 -0.46 -15.59
CA LYS A 35 -8.74 0.54 -16.61
C LYS A 35 -7.26 0.90 -16.56
N MET A 36 -6.54 0.53 -15.50
CA MET A 36 -5.11 0.83 -15.37
C MET A 36 -4.25 -0.29 -15.96
N ASN A 37 -3.15 0.08 -16.63
CA ASN A 37 -2.12 -0.88 -17.01
C ASN A 37 -1.55 -1.57 -15.74
N PRO A 38 -1.36 -2.90 -15.74
CA PRO A 38 -0.77 -3.64 -14.61
C PRO A 38 0.55 -3.06 -14.09
N HIS A 39 1.40 -2.51 -14.95
CA HIS A 39 2.67 -1.88 -14.56
C HIS A 39 2.43 -0.58 -13.79
N THR A 40 1.54 0.28 -14.28
CA THR A 40 1.15 1.53 -13.61
C THR A 40 0.47 1.26 -12.27
N LEU A 41 -0.39 0.24 -12.21
CA LEU A 41 -1.05 -0.16 -10.97
C LEU A 41 -0.03 -0.61 -9.92
N ARG A 42 0.99 -1.38 -10.32
CA ARG A 42 2.10 -1.78 -9.41
C ARG A 42 2.92 -0.58 -8.96
N ALA A 43 3.28 0.34 -9.87
CA ALA A 43 4.04 1.54 -9.54
C ALA A 43 3.30 2.39 -8.49
N ARG A 44 2.03 2.70 -8.75
CA ARG A 44 1.19 3.48 -7.83
C ARG A 44 0.99 2.81 -6.47
N ALA A 45 0.82 1.48 -6.45
CA ALA A 45 0.71 0.73 -5.19
C ALA A 45 2.02 0.79 -4.39
N SER A 46 3.17 0.80 -5.08
CA SER A 46 4.49 0.95 -4.48
C SER A 46 4.71 2.36 -3.95
N GLU A 47 4.28 3.39 -4.68
CA GLU A 47 4.34 4.78 -4.22
C GLU A 47 3.55 4.95 -2.91
N LEU A 48 2.30 4.50 -2.87
CA LEU A 48 1.47 4.57 -1.65
C LEU A 48 2.06 3.76 -0.49
N LEU A 49 2.69 2.61 -0.76
CA LEU A 49 3.31 1.81 0.30
C LEU A 49 4.56 2.49 0.91
N ASN A 50 5.20 3.40 0.17
CA ASN A 50 6.39 4.12 0.58
C ASN A 50 6.10 5.56 1.05
N ASP A 51 4.93 6.11 0.73
CA ASP A 51 4.48 7.42 1.19
C ASP A 51 4.39 7.49 2.71
N TYR A 52 5.06 8.47 3.31
CA TYR A 52 5.17 8.60 4.76
C TYR A 52 3.81 8.62 5.46
N LEU A 53 2.86 9.43 4.96
CA LEU A 53 1.53 9.56 5.57
C LEU A 53 0.76 8.24 5.50
N THR A 54 0.84 7.55 4.37
CA THR A 54 0.18 6.25 4.18
C THR A 54 0.78 5.18 5.09
N VAL A 55 2.09 5.21 5.32
CA VAL A 55 2.77 4.29 6.25
C VAL A 55 2.29 4.49 7.69
N VAL A 56 2.13 5.74 8.13
CA VAL A 56 1.59 6.05 9.46
C VAL A 56 0.19 5.46 9.64
N LEU A 57 -0.68 5.62 8.63
CA LEU A 57 -2.02 5.04 8.65
C LEU A 57 -2.00 3.50 8.69
N ILE A 58 -1.09 2.86 7.93
CA ILE A 58 -0.93 1.40 7.94
C ILE A 58 -0.56 0.90 9.35
N GLU A 59 0.38 1.57 10.03
CA GLU A 59 0.78 1.16 11.39
C GLU A 59 -0.35 1.39 12.41
N GLN A 60 -1.14 2.46 12.27
CA GLN A 60 -2.34 2.67 13.09
C GLN A 60 -3.37 1.55 12.91
N GLU A 61 -3.65 1.16 11.66
CA GLU A 61 -4.59 0.06 11.36
C GLU A 61 -4.08 -1.28 11.90
N LYS A 62 -2.78 -1.58 11.75
CA LYS A 62 -2.16 -2.77 12.34
C LYS A 62 -2.30 -2.79 13.86
N LYS A 63 -2.09 -1.64 14.52
CA LYS A 63 -2.25 -1.51 15.96
C LYS A 63 -3.70 -1.75 16.38
N ALA A 64 -4.65 -1.14 15.68
CA ALA A 64 -6.08 -1.36 15.93
C ALA A 64 -6.49 -2.82 15.72
N MET A 65 -5.94 -3.51 14.71
CA MET A 65 -6.17 -4.95 14.51
C MET A 65 -5.64 -5.77 15.68
N ARG A 66 -4.44 -5.47 16.18
CA ARG A 66 -3.88 -6.13 17.37
C ARG A 66 -4.72 -5.91 18.62
N GLU A 67 -5.16 -4.68 18.86
CA GLU A 67 -6.03 -4.33 20.00
C GLU A 67 -7.37 -5.08 19.95
N ARG A 68 -7.89 -5.32 18.74
CA ARG A 68 -9.11 -6.13 18.52
C ARG A 68 -8.86 -7.65 18.54
N GLY A 69 -7.62 -8.10 18.78
CA GLY A 69 -7.26 -9.51 18.74
C GLY A 69 -7.31 -10.15 17.33
N GLN A 70 -7.29 -9.34 16.27
CA GLN A 70 -7.31 -9.85 14.89
C GLN A 70 -5.93 -10.32 14.45
N PRO A 71 -5.81 -11.44 13.74
CA PRO A 71 -4.53 -11.92 13.23
C PRO A 71 -4.00 -10.97 12.15
N LEU A 72 -2.71 -10.64 12.23
CA LEU A 72 -2.04 -9.88 11.18
C LEU A 72 -1.55 -10.82 10.06
N PRO A 73 -1.82 -10.50 8.79
CA PRO A 73 -1.35 -11.31 7.67
C PRO A 73 0.18 -11.21 7.52
N LYS A 74 0.76 -12.10 6.72
CA LYS A 74 2.14 -11.95 6.26
C LYS A 74 2.22 -10.80 5.27
N TYR A 75 2.88 -9.72 5.65
CA TYR A 75 3.10 -8.56 4.78
C TYR A 75 4.12 -8.87 3.69
N ARG A 76 3.73 -8.69 2.43
CA ARG A 76 4.68 -8.69 1.31
C ARG A 76 5.49 -7.40 1.40
N ARG A 77 6.79 -7.56 1.64
CA ARG A 77 7.71 -6.43 1.86
C ARG A 77 7.70 -5.47 0.68
N ARG A 78 8.02 -4.21 0.98
CA ARG A 78 8.35 -3.18 -0.01
C ARG A 78 9.41 -3.75 -0.93
N THR A 79 9.22 -3.60 -2.24
CA THR A 79 10.29 -3.82 -3.20
C THR A 79 11.33 -2.74 -2.95
N TYR A 80 12.44 -3.09 -2.30
CA TYR A 80 13.58 -2.21 -2.17
C TYR A 80 14.22 -2.11 -3.56
N ARG A 81 14.01 -0.98 -4.24
CA ARG A 81 14.68 -0.66 -5.51
C ARG A 81 16.11 -0.22 -5.21
N ALA A 82 16.99 -1.20 -5.01
CA ALA A 82 18.42 -0.96 -4.80
C ALA A 82 19.07 -0.23 -5.99
N ASP A 83 18.48 -0.36 -7.18
CA ASP A 83 18.86 0.36 -8.41
C ASP A 83 18.82 1.89 -8.26
N LEU A 84 17.88 2.44 -7.48
CA LEU A 84 17.78 3.89 -7.24
C LEU A 84 18.78 4.42 -6.21
N MET A 85 19.45 3.55 -5.46
CA MET A 85 20.44 3.93 -4.44
C MET A 85 21.88 3.82 -4.97
N ALA A 86 22.08 3.19 -6.12
CA ALA A 86 23.39 2.98 -6.73
C ALA A 86 23.96 4.25 -7.41
N GLU A 87 23.17 5.32 -7.62
CA GLU A 87 23.62 6.57 -8.27
C GLU A 87 24.16 7.64 -7.30
N LYS A 88 24.57 7.27 -6.08
CA LYS A 88 25.25 8.21 -5.16
C LYS A 88 26.60 7.69 -4.67
N SER A 89 27.41 7.15 -5.57
CA SER A 89 28.83 6.93 -5.33
C SER A 89 29.61 6.97 -6.65
N GLN A 90 29.79 8.17 -7.19
CA GLN A 90 30.97 8.57 -7.97
C GLN A 90 31.31 10.01 -7.63
#